data_AF-A0A955DUS4-F1
#
_entry.id   AF-A0A955DUS4-F1
#
_cell.length_a   1.000
_cell.length_b   1.000
_cell.length_c   1.000
_cell.angle_alpha   90.00
_cell.angle_beta   90.00
_cell.angle_gamma   90.00
#
_symmetry.space_group_name_H-M   'P 1'
#
loop_
_entity.id
_entity.type
_entity.pdbx_description
1 polymer ?
#
loop_
_entity_poly.entity_id
_entity_poly.type
_entity_poly.pdbx_seq_one_letter_code
_entity_poly.pdbx_strand_id
1 'polypeptide(L)'
;MLLSFLAALAIASPWLTDDEASRQFDLASKAARAGDHVQADRLLRSVWLHPDWRARAAQRLEGLDLALEIDAEKLDTLRTRLGSGFRPTETEHFLILCDGTTRWARSTGDTLERTYDQFERFAERLDMPLVPPRSKMVCVLFQSFDDYRTFAAREDGIAAPWVAGYYASGPDRLVLYNEESSPAAREAGASLDDLTGRIDDARRDARTANADQA
;
A
#
# COMPACT_ATOMS: atom_id res chain seq x y z
N MET A 1 51.54 -26.81 0.94
CA MET A 1 51.30 -26.66 2.39
C MET A 1 50.60 -25.32 2.65
N LEU A 2 49.36 -25.20 2.20
CA LEU A 2 48.49 -24.00 2.37
C LEU A 2 47.05 -24.43 2.07
N LEU A 3 46.50 -25.25 2.97
CA LEU A 3 45.12 -25.72 2.97
C LEU A 3 44.85 -26.18 4.39
N SER A 4 44.53 -25.25 5.29
CA SER A 4 43.90 -25.48 6.60
C SER A 4 43.88 -24.17 7.40
N PHE A 5 43.01 -23.23 7.06
CA PHE A 5 42.67 -22.10 7.97
C PHE A 5 41.31 -21.46 7.66
N LEU A 6 40.31 -22.28 7.26
CA LEU A 6 38.91 -21.86 7.15
C LEU A 6 38.00 -22.90 7.81
N ALA A 7 38.32 -23.24 9.04
CA ALA A 7 37.42 -23.98 9.92
C ALA A 7 37.49 -23.32 11.31
N ALA A 8 36.60 -22.36 11.55
CA ALA A 8 36.05 -21.98 12.87
C ALA A 8 35.48 -20.55 12.81
N LEU A 9 34.35 -20.39 12.13
CA LEU A 9 33.30 -19.46 12.59
C LEU A 9 31.97 -19.96 12.02
N ALA A 10 31.53 -21.14 12.49
CA ALA A 10 30.14 -21.53 12.37
C ALA A 10 29.34 -20.58 13.27
N ILE A 11 28.96 -19.43 12.72
CA ILE A 11 27.84 -18.65 13.24
C ILE A 11 26.66 -19.62 13.18
N ALA A 12 26.14 -20.05 14.33
CA ALA A 12 24.90 -20.81 14.37
C ALA A 12 23.87 -20.01 13.58
N SER A 13 23.48 -20.54 12.42
CA SER A 13 22.52 -19.89 11.54
C SER A 13 21.24 -19.65 12.33
N PRO A 14 20.68 -18.41 12.38
CA PRO A 14 19.39 -18.14 12.99
C PRO A 14 18.21 -18.73 12.19
N TRP A 15 18.51 -19.51 11.16
CA TRP A 15 17.58 -20.17 10.26
C TRP A 15 17.33 -21.59 10.75
N LEU A 16 16.14 -22.11 10.49
CA LEU A 16 15.81 -23.52 10.71
C LEU A 16 16.83 -24.40 9.98
N THR A 17 17.15 -25.55 10.55
CA THR A 17 17.76 -26.64 9.79
C THR A 17 16.76 -27.24 8.80
N ASP A 18 17.23 -27.98 7.79
CA ASP A 18 16.35 -28.68 6.84
C ASP A 18 15.36 -29.61 7.55
N ASP A 19 15.80 -30.34 8.57
CA ASP A 19 14.95 -31.23 9.37
C ASP A 19 13.88 -30.46 10.15
N GLU A 20 14.24 -29.30 10.72
CA GLU A 20 13.29 -28.45 11.42
C GLU A 20 12.28 -27.79 10.46
N ALA A 21 12.74 -27.32 9.29
CA ALA A 21 11.89 -26.77 8.24
C ALA A 21 10.89 -27.82 7.74
N SER A 22 11.37 -29.04 7.47
CA SER A 22 10.54 -30.18 7.09
C SER A 22 9.49 -30.50 8.16
N ARG A 23 9.92 -30.61 9.42
CA ARG A 23 9.02 -30.88 10.54
C ARG A 23 7.97 -29.78 10.71
N GLN A 24 8.36 -28.50 10.61
CA GLN A 24 7.41 -27.39 10.71
C GLN A 24 6.43 -27.36 9.53
N PHE A 25 6.87 -27.68 8.32
CA PHE A 25 6.02 -27.78 7.15
C PHE A 25 4.96 -28.89 7.30
N ASP A 26 5.34 -30.04 7.85
CA ASP A 26 4.42 -31.13 8.16
C ASP A 26 3.41 -30.75 9.25
N LEU A 27 3.87 -30.05 10.30
CA LEU A 27 2.98 -29.54 11.35
C LEU A 27 1.99 -28.51 10.79
N ALA A 28 2.43 -27.63 9.90
CA ALA A 28 1.55 -26.67 9.24
C ALA A 28 0.49 -27.37 8.39
N SER A 29 0.90 -28.41 7.65
CA SER A 29 -0.01 -29.21 6.83
C SER A 29 -1.06 -29.94 7.68
N LYS A 30 -0.69 -30.43 8.87
CA LYS A 30 -1.63 -31.02 9.83
C LYS A 30 -2.59 -29.99 10.41
N ALA A 31 -2.09 -28.82 10.80
CA ALA A 31 -2.91 -27.72 11.31
C ALA A 31 -3.96 -27.26 10.29
N ALA A 32 -3.54 -27.04 9.03
CA ALA A 32 -4.44 -26.66 7.94
C ALA A 32 -5.54 -27.69 7.71
N ARG A 33 -5.22 -29.00 7.71
CA ARG A 33 -6.22 -30.07 7.56
C ARG A 33 -7.19 -30.16 8.74
N ALA A 34 -6.76 -29.70 9.92
CA ALA A 34 -7.59 -29.61 11.11
C ALA A 34 -8.43 -28.33 11.17
N GLY A 35 -8.31 -27.43 10.19
CA GLY A 35 -8.98 -26.12 10.16
C GLY A 35 -8.29 -25.02 10.98
N ASP A 36 -7.12 -25.30 11.56
CA ASP A 36 -6.34 -24.30 12.31
C ASP A 36 -5.42 -23.53 11.35
N HIS A 37 -6.01 -22.61 10.59
CA HIS A 37 -5.30 -21.86 9.55
C HIS A 37 -4.34 -20.81 10.14
N VAL A 38 -4.62 -20.29 11.34
CA VAL A 38 -3.73 -19.35 12.05
C VAL A 38 -2.43 -20.04 12.44
N GLN A 39 -2.51 -21.25 13.01
CA GLN A 39 -1.33 -22.03 13.33
C GLN A 39 -0.56 -22.46 12.07
N ALA A 40 -1.27 -22.83 11.00
CA ALA A 40 -0.67 -23.18 9.73
C ALA A 40 0.11 -22.00 9.12
N ASP A 41 -0.47 -20.79 9.08
CA ASP A 41 0.19 -19.57 8.60
C ASP A 41 1.47 -19.27 9.37
N ARG A 42 1.38 -19.29 10.71
CA ARG A 42 2.53 -19.03 11.59
C ARG A 42 3.71 -19.96 11.29
N LEU A 43 3.43 -21.25 11.14
CA LEU A 43 4.45 -22.26 10.83
C LEU A 43 5.01 -22.09 9.41
N LEU A 44 4.17 -21.87 8.40
CA LEU A 44 4.64 -21.72 7.02
C LEU A 44 5.49 -20.45 6.83
N ARG A 45 5.16 -19.35 7.50
CA ARG A 45 5.99 -18.12 7.44
C ARG A 45 7.35 -18.30 8.11
N SER A 46 7.44 -19.16 9.13
CA SER A 46 8.71 -19.59 9.72
C SER A 46 9.53 -20.40 8.71
N VAL A 47 8.88 -21.36 8.04
CA VAL A 47 9.52 -22.18 6.97
C VAL A 47 9.94 -21.33 5.78
N TRP A 48 9.18 -20.29 5.40
CA TRP A 48 9.47 -19.41 4.26
C TRP A 48 10.82 -18.66 4.38
N LEU A 49 11.30 -18.43 5.60
CA LEU A 49 12.61 -17.84 5.83
C LEU A 49 13.76 -18.76 5.36
N HIS A 50 13.53 -20.08 5.33
CA HIS A 50 14.48 -21.06 4.83
C HIS A 50 14.56 -21.02 3.29
N PRO A 51 15.74 -20.78 2.68
CA PRO A 51 15.89 -20.64 1.23
C PRO A 51 15.30 -21.80 0.41
N ASP A 52 15.66 -23.04 0.76
CA ASP A 52 15.24 -24.23 -0.01
C ASP A 52 13.76 -24.59 0.15
N TRP A 53 13.11 -24.10 1.21
CA TRP A 53 11.69 -24.36 1.47
C TRP A 53 10.79 -23.18 1.08
N ARG A 54 11.37 -22.06 0.68
CA ARG A 54 10.66 -20.79 0.46
C ARG A 54 9.51 -20.91 -0.52
N ALA A 55 9.77 -21.49 -1.70
CA ALA A 55 8.75 -21.64 -2.74
C ALA A 55 7.60 -22.56 -2.29
N ARG A 56 7.93 -23.65 -1.58
CA ARG A 56 6.94 -24.59 -1.07
C ARG A 56 6.07 -23.98 0.04
N ALA A 57 6.68 -23.19 0.92
CA ALA A 57 5.96 -22.47 1.96
C ALA A 57 5.02 -21.40 1.39
N ALA A 58 5.50 -20.63 0.40
CA ALA A 58 4.71 -19.62 -0.31
C ALA A 58 3.46 -20.22 -0.96
N GLN A 59 3.64 -21.27 -1.78
CA GLN A 59 2.52 -21.98 -2.42
C GLN A 59 1.50 -22.50 -1.41
N ARG A 60 1.96 -22.96 -0.24
CA ARG A 60 1.06 -23.46 0.80
C ARG A 60 0.32 -22.35 1.52
N LEU A 61 0.95 -21.20 1.73
CA LEU A 61 0.33 -20.01 2.34
C LEU A 61 -0.78 -19.45 1.47
N GLU A 62 -0.55 -19.36 0.16
CA GLU A 62 -1.55 -18.90 -0.82
C GLU A 62 -2.83 -19.74 -0.75
N GLY A 63 -2.70 -21.06 -0.58
CA GLY A 63 -3.84 -21.97 -0.46
C GLY A 63 -4.54 -22.00 0.92
N LEU A 64 -4.19 -21.14 1.88
CA LEU A 64 -4.86 -21.12 3.20
C LEU A 64 -6.16 -20.30 3.23
N ASP A 65 -6.46 -19.51 2.19
CA ASP A 65 -7.66 -18.67 2.07
C ASP A 65 -7.99 -17.93 3.38
N LEU A 66 -7.00 -17.21 3.90
CA LEU A 66 -7.14 -16.44 5.13
C LEU A 66 -7.71 -15.07 4.80
N ALA A 67 -8.88 -14.76 5.35
CA ALA A 67 -9.41 -13.42 5.30
C ALA A 67 -8.43 -12.44 5.98
N LEU A 68 -8.01 -11.41 5.25
CA LEU A 68 -7.11 -10.40 5.78
C LEU A 68 -7.84 -9.55 6.81
N GLU A 69 -7.40 -9.64 8.06
CA GLU A 69 -7.92 -8.81 9.13
C GLU A 69 -7.24 -7.44 9.17
N ILE A 70 -7.87 -6.49 9.83
CA ILE A 70 -7.27 -5.20 10.13
C ILE A 70 -6.54 -5.31 11.46
N ASP A 71 -5.30 -4.82 11.51
CA ASP A 71 -4.58 -4.65 12.77
C ASP A 71 -5.23 -3.54 13.60
N ALA A 72 -6.08 -3.93 14.56
CA ALA A 72 -6.89 -3.02 15.35
C ALA A 72 -6.05 -2.05 16.20
N GLU A 73 -4.94 -2.52 16.78
CA GLU A 73 -4.05 -1.70 17.61
C GLU A 73 -3.37 -0.60 16.79
N LYS A 74 -2.85 -0.96 15.60
CA LYS A 74 -2.29 0.01 14.66
C LYS A 74 -3.35 1.00 14.18
N LEU A 75 -4.56 0.52 13.87
CA LEU A 75 -5.64 1.36 13.41
C LEU A 75 -6.06 2.40 14.46
N ASP A 76 -6.26 1.98 15.71
CA ASP A 76 -6.71 2.88 16.78
C ASP A 76 -5.66 3.96 17.09
N THR A 77 -4.38 3.57 17.10
CA THR A 77 -3.25 4.49 17.23
C THR A 77 -3.24 5.51 16.10
N LEU A 78 -3.42 5.07 14.85
CA LEU A 78 -3.44 5.95 13.68
C LEU A 78 -4.64 6.89 13.68
N ARG A 79 -5.85 6.39 14.00
CA ARG A 79 -7.08 7.20 14.08
C ARG A 79 -6.95 8.33 15.09
N THR A 80 -6.32 8.07 16.23
CA THR A 80 -6.06 9.09 17.25
C THR A 80 -5.19 10.23 16.71
N ARG A 81 -4.23 9.92 15.82
CA ARG A 81 -3.30 10.90 15.22
C ARG A 81 -3.91 11.65 14.03
N LEU A 82 -4.79 11.01 13.28
CA LEU A 82 -5.49 11.57 12.13
C LEU A 82 -6.65 12.50 12.53
N GLY A 83 -7.32 12.20 13.65
CA GLY A 83 -8.53 12.90 14.07
C GLY A 83 -9.82 12.33 13.46
N SER A 84 -10.96 12.92 13.80
CA SER A 84 -12.29 12.37 13.49
C SER A 84 -12.78 12.59 12.06
N GLY A 85 -12.04 13.30 11.21
CA GLY A 85 -12.43 13.59 9.83
C GLY A 85 -12.35 12.39 8.87
N PHE A 86 -11.60 11.35 9.24
CA PHE A 86 -11.30 10.23 8.36
C PHE A 86 -12.35 9.12 8.44
N ARG A 87 -12.92 8.77 7.29
CA ARG A 87 -13.90 7.69 7.13
C ARG A 87 -13.23 6.43 6.57
N PRO A 88 -13.52 5.25 7.13
CA PRO A 88 -12.99 3.99 6.62
C PRO A 88 -13.73 3.54 5.36
N THR A 89 -13.02 2.87 4.45
CA THR A 89 -13.54 2.10 3.32
C THR A 89 -12.65 0.88 3.16
N GLU A 90 -13.23 -0.31 3.24
CA GLU A 90 -12.49 -1.57 3.16
C GLU A 90 -12.61 -2.19 1.78
N THR A 91 -11.53 -2.82 1.35
CA THR A 91 -11.45 -3.71 0.18
C THR A 91 -10.92 -5.06 0.64
N GLU A 92 -10.51 -5.95 -0.28
CA GLU A 92 -9.96 -7.26 0.08
C GLU A 92 -8.60 -7.13 0.78
N HIS A 93 -7.70 -6.33 0.21
CA HIS A 93 -6.31 -6.18 0.66
C HIS A 93 -6.03 -4.86 1.40
N PHE A 94 -6.95 -3.88 1.35
CA PHE A 94 -6.71 -2.53 1.87
C PHE A 94 -7.78 -2.04 2.85
N LEU A 95 -7.35 -1.25 3.83
CA LEU A 95 -8.20 -0.37 4.62
C LEU A 95 -7.87 1.07 4.26
N ILE A 96 -8.85 1.80 3.74
CA ILE A 96 -8.69 3.18 3.29
C ILE A 96 -9.31 4.12 4.31
N LEU A 97 -8.50 5.02 4.87
CA LEU A 97 -8.94 6.12 5.73
C LEU A 97 -8.92 7.40 4.90
N CYS A 98 -10.07 8.03 4.69
CA CYS A 98 -10.21 9.18 3.79
C CYS A 98 -11.02 10.32 4.44
N ASP A 99 -10.48 11.54 4.42
CA ASP A 99 -11.18 12.77 4.85
C ASP A 99 -12.01 13.42 3.72
N GLY A 100 -11.83 12.97 2.47
CA GLY A 100 -12.59 13.38 1.31
C GLY A 100 -13.89 12.60 1.10
N THR A 101 -14.25 12.38 -0.17
CA THR A 101 -15.50 11.70 -0.54
C THR A 101 -15.37 10.18 -0.51
N THR A 102 -16.45 9.48 -0.12
CA THR A 102 -16.50 8.01 -0.18
C THR A 102 -16.31 7.48 -1.61
N ARG A 103 -16.76 8.23 -2.61
CA ARG A 103 -16.54 7.87 -4.03
C ARG A 103 -15.06 7.84 -4.37
N TRP A 104 -14.31 8.84 -3.94
CA TRP A 104 -12.86 8.89 -4.14
C TRP A 104 -12.17 7.73 -3.42
N ALA A 105 -12.51 7.47 -2.15
CA ALA A 105 -11.97 6.34 -1.40
C ALA A 105 -12.18 4.99 -2.11
N ARG A 106 -13.41 4.73 -2.60
CA ARG A 106 -13.72 3.51 -3.36
C ARG A 106 -12.93 3.41 -4.67
N SER A 107 -12.89 4.48 -5.46
CA SER A 107 -12.16 4.51 -6.73
C SER A 107 -10.66 4.28 -6.55
N THR A 108 -10.08 4.83 -5.47
CA THR A 108 -8.69 4.58 -5.10
C THR A 108 -8.51 3.13 -4.67
N GLY A 109 -9.42 2.58 -3.86
CA GLY A 109 -9.41 1.17 -3.47
C GLY A 109 -9.43 0.22 -4.66
N ASP A 110 -10.35 0.42 -5.60
CA ASP A 110 -10.43 -0.39 -6.82
C ASP A 110 -9.12 -0.34 -7.62
N THR A 111 -8.42 0.80 -7.59
CA THR A 111 -7.13 0.98 -8.27
C THR A 111 -6.00 0.25 -7.56
N LEU A 112 -5.98 0.27 -6.22
CA LEU A 112 -5.02 -0.47 -5.41
C LEU A 112 -5.21 -1.98 -5.59
N GLU A 113 -6.44 -2.48 -5.59
CA GLU A 113 -6.73 -3.90 -5.82
C GLU A 113 -6.26 -4.35 -7.21
N ARG A 114 -6.58 -3.60 -8.27
CA ARG A 114 -6.05 -3.91 -9.60
C ARG A 114 -4.53 -3.88 -9.65
N THR A 115 -3.88 -3.01 -8.87
CA THR A 115 -2.42 -2.95 -8.81
C THR A 115 -1.85 -4.18 -8.10
N TYR A 116 -2.48 -4.61 -7.02
CA TYR A 116 -2.15 -5.83 -6.29
C TYR A 116 -2.25 -7.06 -7.23
N ASP A 117 -3.38 -7.25 -7.91
CA ASP A 117 -3.58 -8.36 -8.86
C ASP A 117 -2.51 -8.41 -9.96
N GLN A 118 -2.14 -7.24 -10.49
CA GLN A 118 -1.12 -7.17 -11.55
C GLN A 118 0.28 -7.43 -11.01
N PHE A 119 0.56 -7.00 -9.77
CA PHE A 119 1.82 -7.30 -9.11
C PHE A 119 1.96 -8.81 -8.84
N GLU A 120 0.90 -9.47 -8.36
CA GLU A 120 0.91 -10.92 -8.15
C GLU A 120 1.19 -11.67 -9.45
N ARG A 121 0.41 -11.39 -10.50
CA ARG A 121 0.64 -11.99 -11.83
C ARG A 121 2.04 -11.70 -12.37
N PHE A 122 2.58 -10.51 -12.11
CA PHE A 122 3.93 -10.16 -12.51
C PHE A 122 4.97 -11.02 -11.79
N ALA A 123 4.83 -11.21 -10.47
CA ALA A 123 5.72 -12.01 -9.66
C ALA A 123 5.65 -13.50 -10.01
N GLU A 124 4.45 -14.04 -10.25
CA GLU A 124 4.23 -15.40 -10.74
C GLU A 124 5.01 -15.68 -12.02
N ARG A 125 4.94 -14.79 -13.01
CA ARG A 125 5.69 -14.93 -14.28
C ARG A 125 7.21 -14.92 -14.12
N LEU A 126 7.70 -14.38 -13.00
CA LEU A 126 9.13 -14.36 -12.67
C LEU A 126 9.54 -15.52 -11.76
N ASP A 127 8.63 -16.46 -11.48
CA ASP A 127 8.81 -17.51 -10.47
C ASP A 127 9.26 -16.94 -9.12
N MET A 128 8.77 -15.74 -8.77
CA MET A 128 9.08 -15.08 -7.52
C MET A 128 8.04 -15.48 -6.47
N PRO A 129 8.40 -16.30 -5.47
CA PRO A 129 7.43 -16.77 -4.47
C PRO A 129 6.99 -15.61 -3.57
N LEU A 130 5.75 -15.14 -3.78
CA LEU A 130 5.11 -14.16 -2.92
C LEU A 130 4.55 -14.82 -1.67
N VAL A 131 4.52 -14.05 -0.59
CA VAL A 131 3.85 -14.43 0.64
C VAL A 131 2.67 -13.49 0.82
N PRO A 132 1.45 -14.01 1.03
CA PRO A 132 0.29 -13.16 1.23
C PRO A 132 0.49 -12.26 2.45
N PRO A 133 -0.05 -11.03 2.45
CA PRO A 133 -0.01 -10.16 3.61
C PRO A 133 -0.69 -10.82 4.83
N ARG A 134 -0.37 -10.34 6.04
CA ARG A 134 -0.99 -10.85 7.29
C ARG A 134 -2.27 -10.10 7.65
N SER A 135 -2.36 -8.87 7.16
CA SER A 135 -3.42 -7.92 7.48
C SER A 135 -3.65 -7.02 6.28
N LYS A 136 -4.81 -6.38 6.23
CA LYS A 136 -5.05 -5.33 5.23
C LYS A 136 -4.01 -4.22 5.38
N MET A 137 -3.45 -3.78 4.27
CA MET A 137 -2.54 -2.62 4.28
C MET A 137 -3.36 -1.35 4.47
N VAL A 138 -2.90 -0.46 5.35
CA VAL A 138 -3.60 0.80 5.59
C VAL A 138 -3.21 1.84 4.55
N CYS A 139 -4.20 2.47 3.93
CA CYS A 139 -4.04 3.58 3.03
C CYS A 139 -4.70 4.83 3.64
N VAL A 140 -3.97 5.94 3.74
CA VAL A 140 -4.49 7.23 4.20
C VAL A 140 -4.58 8.18 3.02
N LEU A 141 -5.77 8.73 2.79
CA LEU A 141 -6.08 9.64 1.70
C LEU A 141 -6.44 11.02 2.27
N PHE A 142 -5.65 12.02 1.90
CA PHE A 142 -5.89 13.42 2.28
C PHE A 142 -6.51 14.20 1.12
N GLN A 143 -7.63 14.86 1.37
CA GLN A 143 -8.28 15.74 0.41
C GLN A 143 -7.43 16.98 0.08
N SER A 144 -6.58 17.39 1.03
CA SER A 144 -5.71 18.57 0.93
C SER A 144 -4.23 18.20 0.91
N PHE A 145 -3.48 18.77 -0.04
CA PHE A 145 -2.03 18.68 -0.10
C PHE A 145 -1.36 19.22 1.17
N ASP A 146 -1.91 20.28 1.77
CA ASP A 146 -1.30 20.93 2.94
C ASP A 146 -1.43 20.06 4.20
N ASP A 147 -2.57 19.37 4.35
CA ASP A 147 -2.80 18.41 5.46
C ASP A 147 -1.93 17.16 5.28
N TYR A 148 -1.85 16.64 4.05
CA TYR A 148 -0.92 15.58 3.68
C TYR A 148 0.52 15.93 4.05
N ARG A 149 1.00 17.11 3.64
CA ARG A 149 2.37 17.54 3.94
C ARG A 149 2.64 17.68 5.43
N THR A 150 1.66 18.20 6.17
CA THR A 150 1.75 18.36 7.62
C THR A 150 1.84 16.99 8.29
N PHE A 151 0.99 16.05 7.89
CA PHE A 151 1.03 14.68 8.38
C PHE A 151 2.35 13.99 8.03
N ALA A 152 2.78 14.06 6.77
CA ALA A 152 3.99 13.41 6.29
C ALA A 152 5.25 13.87 7.04
N ALA A 153 5.38 15.18 7.27
CA ALA A 153 6.50 15.73 8.01
C ALA A 153 6.46 15.35 9.49
N ARG A 154 5.27 15.40 10.12
CA ARG A 154 5.09 15.17 11.56
C ARG A 154 5.20 13.69 11.94
N GLU A 155 4.55 12.81 11.18
CA GLU A 155 4.38 11.40 11.55
C GLU A 155 5.44 10.49 10.93
N ASP A 156 5.90 10.82 9.72
CA ASP A 156 6.79 9.96 8.93
C ASP A 156 8.15 10.61 8.64
N GLY A 157 8.36 11.87 9.06
CA GLY A 157 9.59 12.60 8.81
C GLY A 157 9.85 12.94 7.34
N ILE A 158 8.82 12.89 6.50
CA ILE A 158 8.93 13.12 5.06
C ILE A 158 8.68 14.60 4.77
N ALA A 159 9.73 15.30 4.36
CA ALA A 159 9.70 16.73 4.03
C ALA A 159 9.84 17.01 2.52
N ALA A 160 9.62 16.01 1.65
CA ALA A 160 9.81 16.13 0.21
C ALA A 160 8.51 16.59 -0.49
N PRO A 161 8.40 17.88 -0.90
CA PRO A 161 7.15 18.44 -1.42
C PRO A 161 6.76 17.91 -2.80
N TRP A 162 7.68 17.24 -3.51
CA TRP A 162 7.48 16.70 -4.86
C TRP A 162 6.92 15.26 -4.85
N VAL A 163 6.78 14.64 -3.69
CA VAL A 163 6.30 13.26 -3.58
C VAL A 163 4.77 13.23 -3.63
N ALA A 164 4.21 12.66 -4.70
CA ALA A 164 2.77 12.51 -4.94
C ALA A 164 2.07 11.57 -3.95
N GLY A 165 2.85 10.78 -3.23
CA GLY A 165 2.42 9.83 -2.21
C GLY A 165 3.59 8.94 -1.83
N TYR A 166 3.54 8.30 -0.67
CA TYR A 166 4.63 7.46 -0.19
C TYR A 166 4.14 6.24 0.56
N TYR A 167 4.97 5.22 0.60
CA TYR A 167 4.82 4.08 1.48
C TYR A 167 5.79 4.22 2.67
N ALA A 168 5.25 4.19 3.89
CA ALA A 168 6.03 4.22 5.12
C ALA A 168 6.21 2.80 5.66
N SER A 169 7.41 2.26 5.51
CA SER A 169 7.72 0.86 5.81
C SER A 169 7.63 0.49 7.29
N GLY A 170 7.92 1.43 8.20
CA GLY A 170 7.82 1.21 9.63
C GLY A 170 6.38 0.95 10.09
N PRO A 171 5.45 1.91 9.89
CA PRO A 171 4.04 1.72 10.22
C PRO A 171 3.26 0.85 9.22
N ASP A 172 3.86 0.44 8.10
CA ASP A 172 3.24 -0.36 7.04
C ASP A 172 1.95 0.29 6.51
N ARG A 173 2.11 1.51 5.96
CA ARG A 173 0.99 2.28 5.38
C ARG A 173 1.38 3.03 4.11
N LEU A 174 0.41 3.15 3.23
CA LEU A 174 0.45 4.03 2.06
C LEU A 174 -0.24 5.36 2.39
N VAL A 175 0.36 6.48 2.00
CA VAL A 175 -0.20 7.81 2.23
C VAL A 175 -0.24 8.55 0.90
N LEU A 176 -1.42 8.98 0.50
CA LEU A 176 -1.68 9.72 -0.74
C LEU A 176 -2.48 10.98 -0.44
N TYR A 177 -2.54 11.88 -1.42
CA TYR A 177 -3.41 13.05 -1.37
C TYR A 177 -4.15 13.23 -2.69
N ASN A 178 -5.18 14.08 -2.69
CA ASN A 178 -5.86 14.47 -3.92
C ASN A 178 -4.97 15.40 -4.74
N GLU A 179 -4.42 14.91 -5.85
CA GLU A 179 -3.50 15.66 -6.72
C GLU A 179 -4.06 17.00 -7.22
N GLU A 180 -5.39 17.12 -7.36
CA GLU A 180 -6.07 18.37 -7.74
C GLU A 180 -5.85 19.49 -6.71
N SER A 181 -5.56 19.14 -5.45
CA SER A 181 -5.23 20.09 -4.38
C SER A 181 -3.76 20.52 -4.37
N SER A 182 -2.91 19.95 -5.25
CA SER A 182 -1.50 20.34 -5.34
C SER A 182 -1.36 21.80 -5.79
N PRO A 183 -0.27 22.49 -5.39
CA PRO A 183 -0.01 23.85 -5.85
C PRO A 183 0.03 23.98 -7.38
N ALA A 184 0.66 23.01 -8.06
CA ALA A 184 0.76 22.99 -9.52
C ALA A 184 -0.62 22.82 -10.20
N ALA A 185 -1.47 21.92 -9.69
CA ALA A 185 -2.82 21.75 -10.22
C ALA A 185 -3.69 22.99 -9.98
N ARG A 186 -3.59 23.62 -8.80
CA ARG A 186 -4.28 24.87 -8.49
C ARG A 186 -3.85 26.02 -9.41
N GLU A 187 -2.55 26.16 -9.67
CA GLU A 187 -2.01 27.17 -10.57
C GLU A 187 -2.45 26.95 -12.03
N ALA A 188 -2.42 25.71 -12.50
CA ALA A 188 -2.91 25.35 -13.82
C ALA A 188 -4.43 25.64 -13.96
N GLY A 189 -5.22 25.30 -12.94
CA GLY A 189 -6.65 25.60 -12.90
C GLY A 189 -6.95 27.09 -12.97
N ALA A 190 -6.27 27.89 -12.13
CA ALA A 190 -6.41 29.35 -12.15
C ALA A 190 -6.04 29.96 -13.51
N SER A 191 -5.02 29.41 -14.16
CA SER A 191 -4.61 29.85 -15.50
C SER A 191 -5.67 29.54 -16.57
N LEU A 192 -6.33 28.38 -16.49
CA LEU A 192 -7.41 28.00 -17.39
C LEU A 192 -8.66 28.86 -17.19
N ASP A 193 -8.98 29.19 -15.94
CA ASP A 193 -10.11 30.07 -15.60
C ASP A 193 -9.88 31.48 -16.14
N ASP A 194 -8.67 32.04 -16.00
CA ASP A 194 -8.29 33.33 -16.59
C ASP A 194 -8.47 33.34 -18.11
N LEU A 195 -7.95 32.31 -18.79
CA LEU A 195 -8.07 32.19 -20.25
C LEU A 195 -9.53 32.06 -20.69
N THR A 196 -10.34 31.34 -19.94
CA THR A 196 -11.78 31.19 -20.22
C THR A 196 -12.51 32.51 -20.07
N GLY A 197 -12.22 33.28 -19.01
CA GLY A 197 -12.76 34.62 -18.82
C GLY A 197 -12.43 35.56 -19.98
N ARG A 198 -11.17 35.54 -20.43
CA ARG A 198 -10.71 36.35 -21.57
C ARG A 198 -11.39 35.98 -22.88
N ILE A 199 -11.68 34.69 -23.11
CA ILE A 199 -12.43 34.23 -24.29
C ILE A 199 -13.88 34.74 -24.24
N ASP A 200 -14.52 34.70 -23.07
CA ASP A 200 -15.91 35.12 -22.92
C ASP A 200 -16.08 36.63 -23.04
N ASP A 201 -15.11 37.42 -22.54
CA ASP A 201 -15.08 38.87 -22.73
C ASP A 201 -14.87 39.22 -24.21
N ALA A 202 -13.91 38.59 -24.89
CA ALA A 202 -13.70 38.80 -26.33
C ALA A 202 -14.94 38.45 -27.16
N ARG A 203 -15.68 37.40 -26.79
CA ARG A 203 -16.96 37.04 -27.43
C ARG A 203 -18.05 38.08 -27.16
N ARG A 204 -18.07 38.68 -25.97
CA ARG A 204 -19.03 39.74 -25.62
C ARG A 204 -18.76 41.00 -26.45
N ASP A 205 -17.50 41.40 -26.53
CA ASP A 205 -17.06 42.57 -27.29
C ASP A 205 -17.32 42.42 -28.80
N ALA A 206 -17.09 41.22 -29.35
CA ALA A 206 -17.41 40.94 -30.75
C ALA A 206 -18.92 41.00 -31.03
N ARG A 207 -19.78 40.61 -30.07
CA ARG A 207 -21.24 40.69 -30.21
C ARG A 207 -21.74 42.14 -30.13
N THR A 208 -21.21 42.95 -29.23
CA THR A 208 -21.58 44.37 -29.13
C THR A 208 -21.11 45.14 -30.37
N ALA A 209 -19.87 44.91 -30.84
CA ALA A 209 -19.37 45.56 -32.06
C ALA A 209 -20.21 45.23 -33.32
N ASN A 210 -20.71 44.00 -33.44
CA ASN A 210 -21.61 43.63 -34.54
C ASN A 210 -23.03 44.21 -34.40
N ALA A 211 -23.48 44.51 -33.18
CA ALA A 211 -24.78 45.13 -32.94
C ALA A 211 -24.78 46.64 -33.23
N ASP A 212 -23.65 47.32 -33.01
CA ASP A 212 -23.50 48.76 -33.27
C ASP A 212 -23.33 49.10 -34.78
N GLN A 213 -23.10 48.09 -35.63
CA GLN A 213 -22.94 48.24 -37.08
C GLN A 213 -24.21 47.94 -37.89
N ALA A 214 -25.30 47.48 -37.24
CA ALA A 214 -26.58 47.13 -37.84
C ALA A 214 -27.62 48.24 -37.63
#